data_AF-A0A2T4BNT1-F1
#
_entry.id   AF-A0A2T4BNT1-F1
#
_cell.length_a   1.000
_cell.length_b   1.000
_cell.length_c   1.000
_cell.angle_alpha   90.00
_cell.angle_beta   90.00
_cell.angle_gamma   90.00
#
_symmetry.space_group_name_H-M   'P 1'
#
loop_
_entity.id
_entity.type
_entity.pdbx_description
1 polymer ?
#
loop_
_entity_poly.entity_id
_entity_poly.type
_entity_poly.pdbx_seq_one_letter_code
_entity_poly.pdbx_strand_id
1 'polypeptide(L)' 'ESYAYSLRNTLNDPKVDEKIEAADKETLKSEIDKIVQWLDDNQQASTEEYESHQKELEGVANPIMMKFYGAG' A
#
# COMPACT_ATOMS: atom_id res chain seq x y z
N GLU A 1 -3.26 0.86 12.98
CA GLU A 1 -3.60 1.35 11.63
C GLU A 1 -3.70 0.16 10.69
N SER A 2 -4.58 0.18 9.69
CA SER A 2 -4.64 -0.89 8.68
C SER A 2 -3.33 -0.94 7.88
N TYR A 3 -3.00 -2.07 7.27
CA TYR A 3 -1.80 -2.22 6.44
C TYR A 3 -1.72 -1.14 5.34
N ALA A 4 -2.85 -0.81 4.72
CA ALA A 4 -2.95 0.25 3.71
C ALA A 4 -2.56 1.64 4.26
N TYR A 5 -3.01 1.99 5.46
CA TYR A 5 -2.64 3.24 6.12
C TYR A 5 -1.14 3.31 6.44
N SER A 6 -0.57 2.22 6.95
CA SER A 6 0.87 2.12 7.24
C SER A 6 1.71 2.30 5.97
N LEU A 7 1.30 1.66 4.86
CA LEU A 7 1.96 1.81 3.56
C LEU A 7 1.83 3.23 3.01
N ARG A 8 0.66 3.86 3.15
CA ARG A 8 0.45 5.27 2.75
C ARG A 8 1.42 6.20 3.46
N ASN A 9 1.57 6.02 4.77
CA ASN A 9 2.51 6.79 5.58
C ASN A 9 3.95 6.56 5.14
N THR A 10 4.31 5.30 4.82
CA THR A 10 5.64 4.95 4.29
C THR A 10 5.91 5.62 2.95
N LEU A 11 4.95 5.61 2.03
CA LEU A 11 5.09 6.21 0.71
C LEU A 11 5.19 7.75 0.75
N ASN A 12 4.65 8.35 1.80
CA ASN A 12 4.73 9.79 2.04
C ASN A 12 6.01 10.20 2.81
N ASP A 13 6.83 9.24 3.26
CA ASP A 13 8.13 9.55 3.86
C ASP A 13 9.06 10.11 2.76
N PRO A 14 9.64 11.31 2.95
CA PRO A 14 10.54 11.92 1.96
C PRO A 14 11.69 11.01 1.53
N LYS A 15 12.23 10.18 2.43
CA LYS A 15 13.34 9.25 2.10
C LYS A 15 12.90 8.13 1.18
N VAL A 16 11.65 7.71 1.30
CA VAL A 16 11.06 6.72 0.40
C VAL A 16 10.76 7.41 -0.92
N ASP A 17 10.13 8.58 -0.87
CA ASP A 17 9.77 9.38 -2.04
C ASP A 17 10.96 9.67 -2.98
N GLU A 18 12.11 10.00 -2.42
CA GLU A 18 13.34 10.30 -3.18
C GLU A 18 13.98 9.06 -3.84
N LYS A 19 13.72 7.86 -3.31
CA LYS A 19 14.41 6.62 -3.69
C LYS A 19 13.55 5.63 -4.45
N ILE A 20 12.23 5.69 -4.29
CA ILE A 20 11.31 4.80 -4.99
C ILE A 20 11.19 5.23 -6.46
N GLU A 21 11.15 4.25 -7.36
CA GLU A 21 10.91 4.51 -8.78
C GLU A 21 9.53 5.14 -8.99
N ALA A 22 9.43 6.16 -9.84
CA ALA A 22 8.18 6.90 -10.04
C ALA A 22 7.01 6.00 -10.46
N ALA A 23 7.26 5.02 -11.33
CA ALA A 23 6.25 4.06 -11.78
C ALA A 23 5.78 3.12 -10.65
N ASP A 24 6.71 2.66 -9.80
CA ASP A 24 6.39 1.81 -8.65
C ASP A 24 5.61 2.61 -7.61
N LYS A 25 5.99 3.88 -7.37
CA LYS A 25 5.28 4.80 -6.49
C LYS A 25 3.85 5.03 -6.95
N GLU A 26 3.64 5.32 -8.23
CA GLU A 26 2.30 5.58 -8.77
C GLU A 26 1.40 4.34 -8.63
N THR A 27 1.94 3.17 -8.99
CA THR A 27 1.23 1.88 -8.85
C THR A 27 0.84 1.61 -7.40
N LEU A 28 1.79 1.75 -6.47
CA LEU A 28 1.57 1.50 -5.06
C LEU A 28 0.58 2.51 -4.45
N LYS A 29 0.72 3.80 -4.80
CA LYS A 29 -0.19 4.86 -4.35
C LYS A 29 -1.63 4.59 -4.81
N SER A 30 -1.81 4.19 -6.07
CA SER A 30 -3.14 3.92 -6.63
C SER A 30 -3.85 2.79 -5.89
N GLU A 31 -3.18 1.66 -5.64
CA GLU A 31 -3.79 0.56 -4.89
C GLU A 31 -4.02 0.91 -3.42
N ILE A 32 -3.08 1.61 -2.77
CA ILE A 32 -3.28 2.09 -1.39
C ILE A 32 -4.52 2.98 -1.29
N ASP A 33 -4.65 4.00 -2.16
CA ASP A 33 -5.77 4.94 -2.11
C ASP A 33 -7.10 4.21 -2.37
N LYS A 34 -7.12 3.23 -3.27
CA LYS A 34 -8.28 2.37 -3.53
C LYS A 34 -8.70 1.56 -2.31
N ILE A 35 -7.76 0.90 -1.61
CA ILE A 35 -8.07 0.12 -0.41
C ILE A 35 -8.45 1.03 0.76
N VAL A 36 -7.78 2.17 0.94
CA VAL A 36 -8.14 3.16 1.97
C VAL A 36 -9.57 3.66 1.77
N GLN A 37 -9.93 4.05 0.54
CA GLN A 37 -11.30 4.46 0.22
C GLN A 37 -12.31 3.34 0.51
N TRP A 38 -11.99 2.09 0.13
CA TRP A 38 -12.85 0.96 0.44
C TRP A 38 -13.02 0.76 1.95
N LEU A 39 -11.95 0.88 2.75
CA LEU A 39 -12.03 0.79 4.21
C LEU A 39 -12.89 1.89 4.83
N ASP A 40 -12.80 3.11 4.30
CA ASP A 40 -13.58 4.26 4.78
C ASP A 40 -15.07 4.11 4.48
N ASP A 41 -15.40 3.55 3.31
CA ASP A 41 -16.77 3.26 2.88
C ASP A 41 -17.35 1.99 3.53
N ASN A 42 -16.49 1.06 3.94
CA ASN A 42 -16.87 -0.27 4.45
C ASN A 42 -16.36 -0.51 5.88
N GLN A 43 -16.59 0.45 6.79
CA GLN A 43 -16.18 0.37 8.20
C GLN A 43 -16.77 -0.83 8.98
N GLN A 44 -17.82 -1.47 8.44
CA GLN A 44 -18.46 -2.66 8.99
C GLN A 44 -18.18 -3.94 8.18
N ALA A 45 -17.21 -3.91 7.26
CA ALA A 45 -16.79 -5.08 6.50
C ALA A 45 -16.36 -6.23 7.43
N SER A 46 -16.57 -7.44 6.96
CA SER A 46 -16.11 -8.64 7.65
C SER A 46 -14.58 -8.74 7.60
N THR A 47 -14.03 -9.52 8.53
CA THR A 47 -12.60 -9.85 8.53
C THR A 47 -12.16 -10.51 7.22
N GLU A 48 -13.01 -11.35 6.61
CA GLU A 48 -12.71 -12.05 5.36
C GLU A 48 -12.58 -11.07 4.17
N GLU A 49 -13.47 -10.08 4.08
CA GLU A 49 -13.39 -9.02 3.06
C GLU A 49 -12.13 -8.16 3.26
N TYR A 50 -11.83 -7.80 4.51
CA TYR A 50 -10.61 -7.07 4.85
C TYR A 50 -9.34 -7.86 4.47
N GLU A 51 -9.28 -9.16 4.81
CA GLU A 51 -8.14 -10.01 4.49
C GLU A 51 -7.96 -10.20 2.97
N SER A 52 -9.06 -10.29 2.22
CA SER A 52 -9.02 -10.37 0.75
C SER A 52 -8.36 -9.11 0.16
N HIS A 53 -8.84 -7.93 0.54
CA HIS A 53 -8.28 -6.66 0.08
C HIS A 53 -6.85 -6.42 0.59
N GLN A 54 -6.53 -6.84 1.81
CA GLN A 54 -5.17 -6.77 2.31
C GLN A 54 -4.22 -7.64 1.47
N LYS A 55 -4.62 -8.87 1.09
CA LYS A 55 -3.81 -9.75 0.23
C LYS A 55 -3.61 -9.18 -1.17
N GLU A 56 -4.63 -8.55 -1.74
CA GLU A 56 -4.51 -7.84 -3.02
C GLU A 56 -3.44 -6.74 -2.92
N LEU A 57 -3.50 -5.93 -1.86
CA LEU A 57 -2.52 -4.87 -1.64
C LEU A 57 -1.11 -5.42 -1.39
N GLU A 58 -0.97 -6.47 -0.59
CA GLU A 58 0.31 -7.15 -0.35
C GLU A 58 0.91 -7.70 -1.65
N GLY A 59 0.08 -8.23 -2.56
CA GLY A 59 0.52 -8.74 -3.86
C GLY A 59 1.20 -7.69 -4.73
N VAL A 60 0.83 -6.42 -4.58
CA VAL A 60 1.43 -5.28 -5.29
C VAL A 60 2.55 -4.64 -4.46
N ALA A 61 2.33 -4.44 -3.17
CA ALA A 61 3.27 -3.78 -2.29
C ALA A 61 4.54 -4.59 -2.06
N ASN A 62 4.44 -5.90 -1.83
CA ASN A 62 5.60 -6.75 -1.52
C ASN A 62 6.71 -6.71 -2.59
N PRO A 63 6.44 -6.91 -3.90
CA PRO A 63 7.50 -6.85 -4.91
C PRO A 63 8.11 -5.45 -5.03
N ILE A 64 7.32 -4.39 -4.90
CA ILE A 64 7.79 -3.00 -4.95
C ILE A 64 8.69 -2.67 -3.75
N MET A 65 8.23 -3.01 -2.54
CA MET A 65 9.00 -2.80 -1.32
C MET A 65 10.26 -3.66 -1.29
N MET A 66 10.22 -4.89 -1.79
CA MET A 66 11.40 -5.75 -1.92
C MET A 66 12.42 -5.14 -2.87
N LYS A 67 11.99 -4.60 -4.01
CA LYS A 67 12.87 -3.88 -4.95
C LYS A 67 13.48 -2.63 -4.29
N PHE A 68 12.67 -1.86 -3.57
CA PHE A 68 13.11 -0.67 -2.84
C PHE A 68 14.17 -0.99 -1.76
N TYR A 69 13.92 -1.99 -0.92
CA TYR A 69 14.85 -2.39 0.14
C TYR A 69 16.08 -3.14 -0.39
N GLY A 70 15.95 -3.89 -1.48
CA GLY A 70 17.04 -4.60 -2.14
C GLY A 70 17.94 -3.69 -3.00
N ALA A 71 17.47 -2.50 -3.36
CA ALA A 71 18.27 -1.45 -3.97
C ALA A 71 19.09 -0.62 -2.94
N GLY A 72 19.01 -0.97 -1.65
CA GLY A 72 19.75 -0.38 -0.55
C GLY A 72 21.13 -0.98 -0.32
#